data_AF-A0A0P9RCP5-F1
#
_entry.id   AF-A0A0P9RCP5-F1
#
_cell.length_a   1.000
_cell.length_b   1.000
_cell.length_c   1.000
_cell.angle_alpha   90.00
_cell.angle_beta   90.00
_cell.angle_gamma   90.00
#
_symmetry.space_group_name_H-M   'P 1'
#
loop_
_entity.id
_entity.type
_entity.pdbx_description
1 polymer ?
#
loop_
_entity_poly.entity_id
_entity_poly.type
_entity_poly.pdbx_seq_one_letter_code
_entity_poly.pdbx_strand_id
1 'polypeptide(L)'
;MANSKQGTQLNMDYQELQQLESDLWEAADQLRANSKLTASEYSMPVLGLIFLRHATTRFYALLEEVESSIPARAVGQLREDRIKLGFQGKAAIYLPEIARYEYLAGLPASENIAAAIHEAMQAIEDSVTDQDGNKLLAGALPKNYHGLERDLLPDLIKIFNRPALQNTSGDVFGRIYEYFLNEFAKSGAQEGGEFFTPPSLVRMIVKVIEPDHGTVLDPACGSAGMFVQTGHFMEDVRHKLTHDADITFYGQEKAEVNSKLARLNLAVHGLEGKILLGNTFYEDQHQLVGGCDFVMANPPFNVDGVQVAKIKSQVGTLEDNPPKRLPFGLPGTAGKSRGKDATETISNGNSLWIQYFYSYLNATGRAGFVMAASASDAGNKDRDIRQQLIETGHVDVMMSIGPKFFYTRSLPCTLWFYDKSKPKERLDGVLMIDARNVYTVVSARSHVFTEEQLSNLSAITWLYRGQSERFVELLGHYQQAAGWASATVARAD
;
A
#
# COMPACT_ATOMS: atom_id res chain seq x y z
N MET A 1 -9.85 48.38 1.20
CA MET A 1 -8.73 47.59 1.75
C MET A 1 -9.25 46.81 2.94
N ALA A 2 -9.66 45.56 2.73
CA ALA A 2 -10.07 44.65 3.79
C ALA A 2 -9.21 43.39 3.64
N ASN A 3 -8.32 43.19 4.60
CA ASN A 3 -7.41 42.05 4.67
C ASN A 3 -8.22 40.80 5.01
N SER A 4 -8.43 39.92 4.03
CA SER A 4 -8.86 38.54 4.27
C SER A 4 -7.67 37.77 4.80
N LYS A 5 -7.71 37.38 6.09
CA LYS A 5 -6.81 36.40 6.67
C LYS A 5 -7.09 35.05 6.00
N GLN A 6 -6.33 34.71 4.96
CA GLN A 6 -6.15 33.31 4.58
C GLN A 6 -5.51 32.60 5.77
N GLY A 7 -6.18 31.56 6.27
CA GLY A 7 -5.62 30.70 7.31
C GLY A 7 -4.33 30.08 6.81
N THR A 8 -3.23 30.37 7.50
CA THR A 8 -1.95 29.74 7.24
C THR A 8 -2.08 28.25 7.57
N GLN A 9 -2.16 27.41 6.54
CA GLN A 9 -1.96 25.97 6.68
C GLN A 9 -0.56 25.78 7.30
N LEU A 10 -0.50 25.23 8.50
CA LEU A 10 0.77 24.90 9.15
C LEU A 10 1.35 23.70 8.38
N ASN A 11 2.34 23.97 7.52
CA ASN A 11 3.21 22.91 7.02
C ASN A 11 4.04 22.42 8.20
N MET A 12 3.59 21.34 8.81
CA MET A 12 4.33 20.62 9.86
C MET A 12 5.65 20.14 9.26
N ASP A 13 6.77 20.49 9.88
CA ASP A 13 8.06 20.02 9.40
C ASP A 13 8.23 18.52 9.71
N TYR A 14 9.23 17.89 9.07
CA TYR A 14 9.47 16.45 9.22
C TYR A 14 9.78 16.03 10.66
N GLN A 15 10.45 16.89 11.45
CA GLN A 15 10.78 16.59 12.84
C GLN A 15 9.54 16.70 13.73
N GLU A 16 8.70 17.70 13.50
CA GLU A 16 7.41 17.87 14.18
C GLU A 16 6.49 16.68 13.90
N LEU A 17 6.45 16.18 12.66
CA LEU A 17 5.68 14.98 12.30
C LEU A 17 6.19 13.73 13.01
N GLN A 18 7.50 13.48 13.01
CA GLN A 18 8.08 12.34 13.72
C GLN A 18 7.81 12.38 15.23
N GLN A 19 7.88 13.58 15.82
CA GLN A 19 7.57 13.75 17.23
C GLN A 19 6.08 13.48 17.49
N LEU A 20 5.18 13.97 16.63
CA LEU A 20 3.75 13.71 16.73
C LEU A 20 3.42 12.22 16.59
N GLU A 21 4.02 11.53 15.62
CA GLU A 21 3.91 10.07 15.46
C GLU A 21 4.34 9.33 16.74
N SER A 22 5.50 9.72 17.29
CA SER A 22 6.03 9.13 18.53
C SER A 22 5.12 9.40 19.74
N ASP A 23 4.64 10.63 19.90
CA ASP A 23 3.76 11.02 21.01
C ASP A 23 2.41 10.28 20.95
N LEU A 24 1.85 10.15 19.74
CA LEU A 24 0.62 9.40 19.49
C LEU A 24 0.81 7.91 19.77
N TRP A 25 1.94 7.35 19.36
CA TRP A 25 2.27 5.95 19.63
C TRP A 25 2.46 5.70 21.12
N GLU A 26 3.20 6.56 21.82
CA GLU A 26 3.41 6.43 23.27
C GLU A 26 2.07 6.47 24.01
N ALA A 27 1.17 7.39 23.61
CA ALA A 27 -0.19 7.39 24.08
C ALA A 27 -0.89 6.03 23.85
N ALA A 28 -0.86 5.49 22.63
CA ALA A 28 -1.46 4.19 22.33
C ALA A 28 -0.79 3.01 23.07
N ASP A 29 0.52 3.06 23.31
CA ASP A 29 1.29 2.01 23.98
C ASP A 29 1.10 2.04 25.50
N GLN A 30 0.98 3.22 26.11
CA GLN A 30 0.59 3.36 27.52
C GLN A 30 -0.78 2.73 27.77
N LEU A 31 -1.68 2.86 26.79
CA LEU A 31 -3.00 2.24 26.84
C LEU A 31 -2.93 0.71 26.70
N ARG A 32 -1.98 0.18 25.91
CA ARG A 32 -1.64 -1.26 25.95
C ARG A 32 -1.16 -1.66 27.34
N ALA A 33 -0.19 -0.95 27.91
CA ALA A 33 0.46 -1.31 29.18
C ALA A 33 -0.51 -1.35 30.36
N ASN A 34 -1.58 -0.55 30.31
CA ASN A 34 -2.59 -0.47 31.35
C ASN A 34 -3.85 -1.28 31.05
N SER A 35 -3.95 -1.92 29.88
CA SER A 35 -5.09 -2.77 29.52
C SER A 35 -4.75 -4.26 29.57
N LYS A 36 -5.78 -5.12 29.62
CA LYS A 36 -5.63 -6.58 29.51
C LYS A 36 -5.55 -7.10 28.07
N LEU A 37 -5.45 -6.20 27.08
CA LEU A 37 -5.56 -6.55 25.66
C LEU A 37 -4.19 -6.85 25.03
N THR A 38 -4.18 -7.80 24.11
CA THR A 38 -3.03 -8.06 23.22
C THR A 38 -2.94 -7.00 22.11
N ALA A 39 -1.77 -6.86 21.49
CA ALA A 39 -1.58 -5.95 20.35
C ALA A 39 -2.56 -6.20 19.20
N SER A 40 -2.87 -7.46 18.92
CA SER A 40 -3.87 -7.84 17.92
C SER A 40 -5.28 -7.37 18.29
N GLU A 41 -5.64 -7.37 19.58
CA GLU A 41 -7.00 -7.01 20.04
C GLU A 41 -7.24 -5.50 20.05
N TYR A 42 -6.25 -4.66 20.36
CA TYR A 42 -6.44 -3.20 20.41
C TYR A 42 -6.04 -2.46 19.13
N SER A 43 -5.24 -3.08 18.24
CA SER A 43 -4.77 -2.46 16.99
C SER A 43 -5.91 -1.97 16.09
N MET A 44 -6.90 -2.82 15.83
CA MET A 44 -8.05 -2.47 15.00
C MET A 44 -8.86 -1.31 15.59
N PRO A 45 -9.29 -1.33 16.86
CA PRO A 45 -9.94 -0.17 17.49
C PRO A 45 -9.16 1.15 17.35
N VAL A 46 -7.85 1.14 17.60
CA VAL A 46 -7.01 2.36 17.49
C VAL A 46 -6.95 2.84 16.04
N LEU A 47 -6.71 1.94 15.08
CA LEU A 47 -6.72 2.27 13.65
C LEU A 47 -8.09 2.79 13.19
N GLY A 48 -9.18 2.27 13.74
CA GLY A 48 -10.53 2.77 13.49
C GLY A 48 -10.73 4.22 13.94
N LEU A 49 -10.23 4.58 15.13
CA LEU A 49 -10.31 5.96 15.62
C LEU A 49 -9.42 6.92 14.84
N ILE A 50 -8.22 6.49 14.42
CA ILE A 50 -7.35 7.27 13.54
C ILE A 50 -8.02 7.49 12.19
N PHE A 51 -8.59 6.43 11.60
CA PHE A 51 -9.38 6.51 10.38
C PHE A 51 -10.51 7.55 10.54
N LEU A 52 -11.27 7.48 11.62
CA LEU A 52 -12.40 8.38 11.85
C LEU A 52 -11.98 9.84 11.96
N ARG A 53 -10.88 10.11 12.67
CA ARG A 53 -10.34 11.48 12.81
C ARG A 53 -9.91 12.02 11.46
N HIS A 54 -9.19 11.21 10.68
CA HIS A 54 -8.75 11.58 9.35
C HIS A 54 -9.91 11.83 8.38
N ALA A 55 -10.87 10.89 8.34
CA ALA A 55 -12.07 11.03 7.54
C ALA A 55 -12.83 12.31 7.88
N THR A 56 -12.90 12.68 9.16
CA THR A 56 -13.54 13.93 9.62
C THR A 56 -12.81 15.15 9.09
N THR A 57 -11.48 15.18 9.19
CA THR A 57 -10.67 16.28 8.66
C THR A 57 -10.86 16.42 7.13
N ARG A 58 -10.82 15.32 6.38
CA ARG A 58 -11.06 15.34 4.92
C ARG A 58 -12.48 15.75 4.55
N PHE A 59 -13.47 15.30 5.32
CA PHE A 59 -14.87 15.67 5.12
C PHE A 59 -15.04 17.18 5.17
N TYR A 60 -14.58 17.84 6.23
CA TYR A 60 -14.71 19.30 6.35
C TYR A 60 -13.89 20.07 5.32
N ALA A 61 -12.72 19.57 4.94
CA ALA A 61 -11.89 20.21 3.91
C ALA A 61 -12.61 20.28 2.54
N LEU A 62 -13.43 19.28 2.21
CA LEU A 62 -14.20 19.25 0.96
C LEU A 62 -15.63 19.78 1.11
N LEU A 63 -16.17 19.83 2.33
CA LEU A 63 -17.55 20.21 2.58
C LEU A 63 -17.89 21.60 2.04
N GLU A 64 -17.01 22.59 2.22
CA GLU A 64 -17.25 23.95 1.75
C GLU A 64 -17.40 24.02 0.21
N GLU A 65 -16.54 23.31 -0.52
CA GLU A 65 -16.64 23.18 -1.99
C GLU A 65 -17.95 22.51 -2.39
N VAL A 66 -18.29 21.38 -1.76
CA VAL A 66 -19.52 20.63 -2.04
C VAL A 66 -20.74 21.50 -1.77
N GLU A 67 -20.80 22.16 -0.62
CA GLU A 67 -21.94 23.01 -0.23
C GLU A 67 -22.10 24.21 -1.17
N SER A 68 -21.01 24.78 -1.69
CA SER A 68 -21.06 25.89 -2.64
C SER A 68 -21.78 25.54 -3.95
N SER A 69 -21.75 24.25 -4.34
CA SER A 69 -22.43 23.73 -5.53
C SER A 69 -23.91 23.44 -5.31
N ILE A 70 -24.38 23.44 -4.05
CA ILE A 70 -25.75 23.07 -3.69
C ILE A 70 -26.67 24.30 -3.77
N PRO A 71 -27.77 24.24 -4.55
CA PRO A 71 -28.72 25.34 -4.64
C PRO A 71 -29.33 25.67 -3.28
N ALA A 72 -29.41 26.96 -2.92
CA ALA A 72 -29.98 27.41 -1.64
C ALA A 72 -31.42 26.93 -1.35
N ARG A 73 -32.17 26.54 -2.39
CA ARG A 73 -33.51 25.94 -2.29
C ARG A 73 -33.52 24.48 -1.81
N ALA A 74 -32.39 23.78 -1.84
CA ALA A 74 -32.28 22.44 -1.28
C ALA A 74 -32.08 22.57 0.24
N VAL A 75 -33.09 22.17 1.00
CA VAL A 75 -33.14 22.25 2.47
C VAL A 75 -33.48 20.88 3.07
N GLY A 76 -33.13 20.68 4.34
CA GLY A 76 -33.40 19.43 5.06
C GLY A 76 -32.80 18.21 4.34
N GLN A 77 -33.58 17.13 4.21
CA GLN A 77 -33.13 15.88 3.59
C GLN A 77 -32.58 16.06 2.17
N LEU A 78 -33.21 16.92 1.36
CA LEU A 78 -32.76 17.16 -0.02
C LEU A 78 -31.37 17.81 -0.07
N ARG A 79 -31.02 18.62 0.93
CA ARG A 79 -29.68 19.19 1.07
C ARG A 79 -28.69 18.09 1.42
N GLU A 80 -29.02 17.25 2.39
CA GLU A 80 -28.16 16.18 2.87
C GLU A 80 -27.89 15.14 1.77
N ASP A 81 -28.90 14.75 1.01
CA ASP A 81 -28.75 13.84 -0.13
C ASP A 81 -27.80 14.41 -1.18
N ARG A 82 -27.86 15.73 -1.43
CA ARG A 82 -26.96 16.42 -2.36
C ARG A 82 -25.53 16.53 -1.83
N ILE A 83 -25.36 16.75 -0.53
CA ILE A 83 -24.04 16.69 0.11
C ILE A 83 -23.48 15.29 -0.10
N LYS A 84 -24.22 14.25 0.29
CA LYS A 84 -23.79 12.85 0.12
C LYS A 84 -23.37 12.54 -1.32
N LEU A 85 -24.17 12.95 -2.30
CA LEU A 85 -23.83 12.80 -3.72
C LEU A 85 -22.56 13.58 -4.13
N GLY A 86 -22.36 14.78 -3.58
CA GLY A 86 -21.19 15.61 -3.87
C GLY A 86 -19.85 15.01 -3.41
N PHE A 87 -19.87 14.02 -2.51
CA PHE A 87 -18.70 13.26 -2.08
C PHE A 87 -18.46 11.98 -2.91
N GLN A 88 -19.38 11.58 -3.80
CA GLN A 88 -19.15 10.39 -4.64
C GLN A 88 -18.04 10.66 -5.66
N GLY A 89 -17.11 9.70 -5.80
CA GLY A 89 -15.96 9.81 -6.71
C GLY A 89 -14.92 10.87 -6.31
N LYS A 90 -14.96 11.34 -5.06
CA LYS A 90 -13.99 12.30 -4.51
C LYS A 90 -13.04 11.58 -3.56
N ALA A 91 -11.86 12.17 -3.36
CA ALA A 91 -10.84 11.65 -2.45
C ALA A 91 -11.22 11.75 -0.94
N ALA A 92 -12.45 12.19 -0.61
CA ALA A 92 -12.98 12.24 0.74
C ALA A 92 -14.33 11.50 0.80
N ILE A 93 -14.65 10.92 1.95
CA ILE A 93 -15.93 10.24 2.17
C ILE A 93 -16.95 11.14 2.85
N TYR A 94 -18.22 10.97 2.51
CA TYR A 94 -19.31 11.57 3.25
C TYR A 94 -19.37 10.99 4.68
N LEU A 95 -19.53 11.86 5.67
CA LEU A 95 -19.69 11.47 7.07
C LEU A 95 -21.03 11.94 7.64
N PRO A 96 -21.88 10.99 8.09
CA PRO A 96 -23.06 11.30 8.90
C PRO A 96 -22.67 12.10 10.15
N GLU A 97 -23.57 12.97 10.64
CA GLU A 97 -23.31 13.83 11.80
C GLU A 97 -22.83 13.03 13.03
N ILE A 98 -23.46 11.89 13.31
CA ILE A 98 -23.10 10.99 14.41
C ILE A 98 -21.70 10.38 14.28
N ALA A 99 -21.11 10.42 13.08
CA ALA A 99 -19.80 9.88 12.77
C ALA A 99 -18.72 10.97 12.61
N ARG A 100 -19.05 12.24 12.84
CA ARG A 100 -18.06 13.32 12.85
C ARG A 100 -17.31 13.28 14.19
N TYR A 101 -15.99 13.42 14.15
CA TYR A 101 -15.16 13.25 15.35
C TYR A 101 -15.55 14.17 16.51
N GLU A 102 -15.94 15.42 16.21
CA GLU A 102 -16.35 16.41 17.19
C GLU A 102 -17.66 16.04 17.88
N TYR A 103 -18.57 15.32 17.20
CA TYR A 103 -19.79 14.79 17.83
C TYR A 103 -19.43 13.81 18.93
N LEU A 104 -18.56 12.83 18.63
CA LEU A 104 -18.12 11.83 19.61
C LEU A 104 -17.31 12.45 20.75
N ALA A 105 -16.43 13.39 20.44
CA ALA A 105 -15.61 14.08 21.44
C ALA A 105 -16.44 15.02 22.35
N GLY A 106 -17.63 15.44 21.89
CA GLY A 106 -18.55 16.30 22.63
C GLY A 106 -19.57 15.53 23.49
N LEU A 107 -19.59 14.20 23.45
CA LEU A 107 -20.54 13.40 24.22
C LEU A 107 -20.33 13.57 25.73
N PRO A 108 -21.41 13.71 26.53
CA PRO A 108 -21.31 13.73 27.99
C PRO A 108 -20.65 12.46 28.53
N ALA A 109 -19.89 12.57 29.63
CA ALA A 109 -19.25 11.42 30.28
C ALA A 109 -20.21 10.33 30.80
N SER A 110 -21.52 10.63 30.86
CA SER A 110 -22.58 9.66 31.18
C SER A 110 -22.97 8.78 30.00
N GLU A 111 -22.66 9.19 28.77
CA GLU A 111 -23.00 8.44 27.56
C GLU A 111 -22.07 7.25 27.35
N ASN A 112 -22.60 6.22 26.68
CA ASN A 112 -21.82 5.06 26.31
C ASN A 112 -21.03 5.33 25.01
N ILE A 113 -19.82 5.85 25.16
CA ILE A 113 -18.96 6.20 24.02
C ILE A 113 -18.69 5.00 23.10
N ALA A 114 -18.57 3.79 23.63
CA ALA A 114 -18.36 2.58 22.83
C ALA A 114 -19.54 2.28 21.91
N ALA A 115 -20.76 2.47 22.40
CA ALA A 115 -21.98 2.33 21.60
C ALA A 115 -22.08 3.43 20.53
N ALA A 116 -21.75 4.68 20.89
CA ALA A 116 -21.74 5.78 19.93
C ALA A 116 -20.72 5.58 18.80
N ILE A 117 -19.51 5.10 19.12
CA ILE A 117 -18.52 4.75 18.09
C ILE A 117 -19.02 3.59 17.22
N HIS A 118 -19.65 2.57 17.80
CA HIS A 118 -20.25 1.47 17.04
C HIS A 118 -21.25 1.99 15.99
N GLU A 119 -22.19 2.84 16.42
CA GLU A 119 -23.20 3.45 15.56
C GLU A 119 -22.57 4.32 14.48
N ALA A 120 -21.57 5.14 14.83
CA ALA A 120 -20.81 5.94 13.88
C ALA A 120 -20.16 5.09 12.78
N MET A 121 -19.45 4.03 13.17
CA MET A 121 -18.77 3.12 12.23
C MET A 121 -19.77 2.41 11.32
N GLN A 122 -20.89 1.95 11.87
CA GLN A 122 -21.97 1.34 11.07
C GLN A 122 -22.56 2.33 10.06
N ALA A 123 -22.82 3.56 10.49
CA ALA A 123 -23.37 4.60 9.62
C ALA A 123 -22.40 4.98 8.48
N ILE A 124 -21.10 4.97 8.73
CA ILE A 124 -20.09 5.16 7.67
C ILE A 124 -20.18 4.04 6.64
N GLU A 125 -20.15 2.77 7.07
CA GLU A 125 -20.23 1.62 6.14
C GLU A 125 -21.50 1.65 5.27
N ASP A 126 -22.61 2.14 5.82
CA ASP A 126 -23.88 2.27 5.09
C ASP A 126 -23.92 3.45 4.13
N SER A 127 -23.08 4.47 4.38
CA SER A 127 -23.08 5.72 3.61
C SER A 127 -22.07 5.74 2.46
N VAL A 128 -20.95 5.04 2.61
CA VAL A 128 -19.85 5.03 1.63
C VAL A 128 -20.07 3.93 0.58
N THR A 129 -20.57 4.35 -0.58
CA THR A 129 -20.85 3.46 -1.71
C THR A 129 -20.12 3.89 -2.97
N ASP A 130 -19.82 2.94 -3.84
CA ASP A 130 -19.45 3.25 -5.23
C ASP A 130 -20.68 3.69 -6.05
N GLN A 131 -20.44 3.98 -7.33
CA GLN A 131 -21.45 4.37 -8.32
C GLN A 131 -22.54 3.31 -8.57
N ASP A 132 -22.23 2.03 -8.32
CA ASP A 132 -23.15 0.90 -8.47
C ASP A 132 -23.93 0.62 -7.16
N GLY A 133 -23.66 1.39 -6.10
CA GLY A 133 -24.29 1.25 -4.79
C GLY A 133 -23.65 0.18 -3.90
N ASN A 134 -22.50 -0.38 -4.27
CA ASN A 134 -21.79 -1.33 -3.42
C ASN A 134 -21.13 -0.61 -2.25
N LYS A 135 -21.32 -1.14 -1.04
CA LYS A 135 -20.75 -0.59 0.19
C LYS A 135 -19.25 -0.90 0.27
N LEU A 136 -18.41 0.09 -0.04
CA LEU A 136 -16.96 -0.08 -0.13
C LEU A 136 -16.33 -0.51 1.20
N LEU A 137 -16.85 0.02 2.31
CA LEU A 137 -16.33 -0.23 3.65
C LEU A 137 -17.10 -1.31 4.43
N ALA A 138 -18.00 -2.06 3.80
CA ALA A 138 -18.81 -3.06 4.49
C ALA A 138 -17.96 -4.09 5.28
N GLY A 139 -18.18 -4.13 6.59
CA GLY A 139 -17.44 -4.97 7.54
C GLY A 139 -15.96 -4.62 7.70
N ALA A 140 -15.48 -3.51 7.13
CA ALA A 140 -14.10 -3.08 7.25
C ALA A 140 -13.84 -2.31 8.54
N LEU A 141 -14.82 -1.51 8.98
CA LEU A 141 -14.66 -0.68 10.16
C LEU A 141 -14.82 -1.53 11.43
N PRO A 142 -13.92 -1.38 12.42
CA PRO A 142 -14.05 -2.05 13.69
C PRO A 142 -15.24 -1.44 14.45
N LYS A 143 -16.11 -2.31 14.97
CA LYS A 143 -17.33 -1.93 15.70
C LYS A 143 -17.35 -2.41 17.14
N ASN A 144 -16.43 -3.32 17.51
CA ASN A 144 -16.36 -3.86 18.86
C ASN A 144 -15.42 -3.02 19.73
N TYR A 145 -15.99 -2.04 20.42
CA TYR A 145 -15.27 -1.21 21.40
C TYR A 145 -15.65 -1.54 22.84
N HIS A 146 -16.60 -2.46 23.06
CA HIS A 146 -17.13 -2.77 24.40
C HIS A 146 -16.15 -3.53 25.31
N GLY A 147 -15.09 -4.13 24.72
CA GLY A 147 -14.04 -4.82 25.47
C GLY A 147 -12.93 -3.90 25.99
N LEU A 148 -12.97 -2.61 25.66
CA LEU A 148 -12.00 -1.61 26.08
C LEU A 148 -12.35 -1.08 27.48
N GLU A 149 -11.33 -0.73 28.27
CA GLU A 149 -11.54 -0.20 29.61
C GLU A 149 -12.32 1.12 29.58
N ARG A 150 -13.12 1.39 30.62
CA ARG A 150 -14.10 2.48 30.63
C ARG A 150 -13.50 3.85 30.31
N ASP A 151 -12.30 4.13 30.84
CA ASP A 151 -11.63 5.43 30.70
C ASP A 151 -10.72 5.49 29.46
N LEU A 152 -10.44 4.34 28.84
CA LEU A 152 -9.52 4.20 27.71
C LEU A 152 -10.01 4.92 26.44
N LEU A 153 -11.28 4.74 26.11
CA LEU A 153 -11.89 5.31 24.90
C LEU A 153 -12.02 6.84 24.95
N PRO A 154 -12.51 7.44 26.05
CA PRO A 154 -12.50 8.89 26.20
C PRO A 154 -11.11 9.51 26.07
N ASP A 155 -10.08 8.89 26.66
CA ASP A 155 -8.71 9.39 26.59
C ASP A 155 -8.15 9.33 25.16
N LEU A 156 -8.36 8.22 24.45
CA LEU A 156 -8.00 8.08 23.03
C LEU A 156 -8.67 9.15 22.17
N ILE A 157 -9.98 9.35 22.35
CA ILE A 157 -10.72 10.38 21.61
C ILE A 157 -10.15 11.76 21.88
N LYS A 158 -9.84 12.07 23.14
CA LYS A 158 -9.25 13.35 23.52
C LYS A 158 -7.86 13.56 22.92
N ILE A 159 -7.02 12.52 22.87
CA ILE A 159 -5.68 12.57 22.28
C ILE A 159 -5.76 12.90 20.79
N PHE A 160 -6.63 12.20 20.05
CA PHE A 160 -6.80 12.42 18.61
C PHE A 160 -7.60 13.69 18.29
N ASN A 161 -8.34 14.27 19.24
CA ASN A 161 -9.04 15.54 19.08
C ASN A 161 -8.18 16.79 19.41
N ARG A 162 -6.86 16.65 19.61
CA ARG A 162 -5.99 17.80 19.88
C ARG A 162 -6.01 18.80 18.70
N PRO A 163 -5.94 20.12 18.93
CA PRO A 163 -5.94 21.12 17.85
C PRO A 163 -4.82 20.93 16.82
N ALA A 164 -3.67 20.42 17.26
CA ALA A 164 -2.55 20.06 16.38
C ALA A 164 -2.90 18.99 15.34
N LEU A 165 -3.95 18.19 15.57
CA LEU A 165 -4.47 17.18 14.64
C LEU A 165 -5.70 17.66 13.89
N GLN A 166 -6.38 18.70 14.37
CA GLN A 166 -7.56 19.24 13.67
C GLN A 166 -7.18 20.03 12.41
N ASN A 167 -6.04 20.73 12.45
CA ASN A 167 -5.59 21.64 11.38
C ASN A 167 -4.55 21.01 10.44
N THR A 168 -4.32 19.71 10.58
CA THR A 168 -3.32 18.96 9.82
C THR A 168 -3.89 18.57 8.46
N SER A 169 -3.07 18.65 7.40
CA SER A 169 -3.49 18.24 6.06
C SER A 169 -3.80 16.74 5.99
N GLY A 170 -4.59 16.34 4.99
CA GLY A 170 -4.94 14.93 4.78
C GLY A 170 -3.70 14.03 4.61
N ASP A 171 -2.68 14.52 3.92
CA ASP A 171 -1.46 13.76 3.62
C ASP A 171 -0.69 13.39 4.88
N VAL A 172 -0.69 14.27 5.88
CA VAL A 172 0.00 14.01 7.16
C VAL A 172 -0.72 12.92 7.96
N PHE A 173 -2.05 12.88 7.93
CA PHE A 173 -2.79 11.79 8.57
C PHE A 173 -2.65 10.45 7.85
N GLY A 174 -2.55 10.46 6.51
CA GLY A 174 -2.20 9.26 5.75
C GLY A 174 -0.89 8.65 6.26
N ARG A 175 0.14 9.49 6.44
CA ARG A 175 1.43 9.09 7.02
C ARG A 175 1.29 8.57 8.45
N ILE A 176 0.52 9.23 9.32
CA ILE A 176 0.25 8.74 10.69
C ILE A 176 -0.43 7.37 10.64
N TYR A 177 -1.40 7.16 9.75
CA TYR A 177 -2.07 5.87 9.60
C TYR A 177 -1.08 4.78 9.14
N GLU A 178 -0.24 5.06 8.14
CA GLU A 178 0.83 4.16 7.70
C GLU A 178 1.83 3.87 8.83
N TYR A 179 2.18 4.87 9.63
CA TYR A 179 3.07 4.71 10.79
C TYR A 179 2.46 3.75 11.83
N PHE A 180 1.19 3.93 12.21
CA PHE A 180 0.52 3.03 13.16
C PHE A 180 0.40 1.61 12.61
N LEU A 181 0.08 1.47 11.33
CA LEU A 181 0.03 0.19 10.64
C LEU A 181 1.40 -0.53 10.69
N ASN A 182 2.49 0.22 10.51
CA ASN A 182 3.87 -0.26 10.65
C ASN A 182 4.21 -0.68 12.09
N GLU A 183 3.86 0.13 13.08
CA GLU A 183 4.13 -0.18 14.50
C GLU A 183 3.35 -1.40 14.99
N PHE A 184 2.09 -1.56 14.57
CA PHE A 184 1.32 -2.76 14.88
C PHE A 184 1.89 -4.02 14.22
N ALA A 185 2.41 -3.90 13.00
CA ALA A 185 3.13 -4.99 12.36
C ALA A 185 4.41 -5.36 13.14
N LYS A 186 5.17 -4.37 13.64
CA LYS A 186 6.35 -4.59 14.49
C LYS A 186 6.01 -5.26 15.82
N SER A 187 4.89 -4.91 16.43
CA SER A 187 4.48 -5.46 17.73
C SER A 187 3.95 -6.91 17.65
N GLY A 188 3.89 -7.50 16.46
CA GLY A 188 3.40 -8.87 16.26
C GLY A 188 1.89 -8.97 16.20
N ALA A 189 1.16 -7.87 15.94
CA ALA A 189 -0.30 -7.91 15.80
C ALA A 189 -0.75 -8.74 14.58
N GLN A 190 0.15 -8.96 13.62
CA GLN A 190 -0.02 -9.77 12.42
C GLN A 190 0.95 -10.96 12.45
N GLU A 191 0.48 -12.14 12.87
CA GLU A 191 1.20 -13.40 12.71
C GLU A 191 0.76 -14.07 11.39
N GLY A 192 1.67 -14.31 10.43
CA GLY A 192 1.25 -15.03 9.21
C GLY A 192 2.19 -15.13 8.01
N GLY A 193 3.41 -14.58 8.04
CA GLY A 193 4.28 -14.58 6.84
C GLY A 193 3.80 -13.66 5.70
N GLU A 194 2.68 -12.97 5.91
CA GLU A 194 2.20 -11.82 5.15
C GLU A 194 2.97 -10.60 5.69
N PHE A 195 4.13 -10.32 5.10
CA PHE A 195 5.01 -9.27 5.57
C PHE A 195 4.43 -7.91 5.18
N PHE A 196 4.16 -7.04 6.16
CA PHE A 196 4.02 -5.61 5.86
C PHE A 196 5.27 -5.17 5.09
N THR A 197 5.07 -4.68 3.86
CA THR A 197 6.17 -4.33 2.98
C THR A 197 6.75 -2.99 3.42
N PRO A 198 8.04 -2.92 3.82
CA PRO A 198 8.64 -1.66 4.25
C PRO A 198 8.52 -0.58 3.17
N PRO A 199 8.19 0.68 3.52
CA PRO A 199 8.00 1.75 2.54
C PRO A 199 9.18 1.93 1.59
N SER A 200 10.41 1.73 2.06
CA SER A 200 11.61 1.80 1.21
C SER A 200 11.57 0.82 0.03
N LEU A 201 11.10 -0.41 0.24
CA LEU A 201 11.05 -1.42 -0.83
C LEU A 201 9.89 -1.14 -1.79
N VAL A 202 8.73 -0.76 -1.25
CA VAL A 202 7.56 -0.38 -2.05
C VAL A 202 7.91 0.80 -2.96
N ARG A 203 8.51 1.85 -2.40
CA ARG A 203 8.86 3.06 -3.17
C ARG A 203 9.92 2.80 -4.22
N MET A 204 10.88 1.91 -3.95
CA MET A 204 11.82 1.45 -4.97
C MET A 204 11.10 0.71 -6.10
N ILE A 205 10.13 -0.16 -5.78
CA ILE A 205 9.32 -0.86 -6.78
C ILE A 205 8.57 0.14 -7.67
N VAL A 206 7.84 1.07 -7.05
CA VAL A 206 7.05 2.09 -7.75
C VAL A 206 7.93 2.97 -8.64
N LYS A 207 9.10 3.42 -8.15
CA LYS A 207 10.06 4.23 -8.95
C LYS A 207 10.64 3.49 -10.16
N VAL A 208 10.65 2.16 -10.17
CA VAL A 208 11.16 1.37 -11.31
C VAL A 208 10.05 1.04 -12.31
N ILE A 209 8.85 0.66 -11.85
CA ILE A 209 7.77 0.28 -12.76
C ILE A 209 6.97 1.48 -13.27
N GLU A 210 6.91 2.56 -12.47
CA GLU A 210 6.23 3.82 -12.74
C GLU A 210 4.77 3.64 -13.17
N PRO A 211 3.91 3.14 -12.26
CA PRO A 211 2.50 2.91 -12.57
C PRO A 211 1.78 4.23 -12.76
N ASP A 212 1.42 4.57 -13.99
CA ASP A 212 0.87 5.87 -14.36
C ASP A 212 -0.42 5.82 -15.21
N HIS A 213 -0.99 4.63 -15.41
CA HIS A 213 -2.27 4.43 -16.08
C HIS A 213 -2.84 3.02 -15.81
N GLY A 214 -4.10 2.82 -16.17
CA GLY A 214 -4.68 1.50 -16.41
C GLY A 214 -4.82 0.61 -15.17
N THR A 215 -4.72 -0.71 -15.38
CA THR A 215 -5.00 -1.71 -14.35
C THR A 215 -3.75 -2.05 -13.54
N VAL A 216 -3.80 -1.78 -12.22
CA VAL A 216 -2.73 -2.10 -11.26
C VAL A 216 -3.21 -3.22 -10.34
N LEU A 217 -2.53 -4.37 -10.38
CA LEU A 217 -2.87 -5.55 -9.58
C LEU A 217 -1.82 -5.84 -8.50
N ASP A 218 -2.28 -6.09 -7.28
CA ASP A 218 -1.52 -6.79 -6.24
C ASP A 218 -2.29 -8.04 -5.78
N PRO A 219 -1.87 -9.25 -6.21
CA PRO A 219 -2.60 -10.47 -5.91
C PRO A 219 -2.24 -11.05 -4.51
N ALA A 220 -1.52 -10.31 -3.67
CA ALA A 220 -1.25 -10.61 -2.26
C ALA A 220 -1.15 -9.29 -1.47
N CYS A 221 -2.22 -8.47 -1.53
CA CYS A 221 -2.10 -7.04 -1.28
C CYS A 221 -1.87 -6.64 0.19
N GLY A 222 -2.05 -7.56 1.15
CA GLY A 222 -1.91 -7.25 2.56
C GLY A 222 -2.80 -6.07 2.96
N SER A 223 -2.19 -4.99 3.43
CA SER A 223 -2.84 -3.73 3.80
C SER A 223 -2.87 -2.68 2.67
N ALA A 224 -2.65 -3.08 1.42
CA ALA A 224 -2.64 -2.21 0.23
C ALA A 224 -1.55 -1.10 0.21
N GLY A 225 -0.45 -1.29 0.94
CA GLY A 225 0.67 -0.32 0.94
C GLY A 225 1.28 -0.06 -0.44
N MET A 226 1.25 -1.06 -1.34
CA MET A 226 1.68 -0.92 -2.74
C MET A 226 0.85 0.14 -3.50
N PHE A 227 -0.47 0.16 -3.28
CA PHE A 227 -1.38 1.11 -3.93
C PHE A 227 -1.25 2.51 -3.35
N VAL A 228 -1.11 2.64 -2.03
CA VAL A 228 -0.88 3.93 -1.35
C VAL A 228 0.37 4.63 -1.91
N GLN A 229 1.48 3.90 -2.02
CA GLN A 229 2.72 4.48 -2.55
C GLN A 229 2.65 4.76 -4.06
N THR A 230 1.78 4.06 -4.80
CA THR A 230 1.45 4.44 -6.19
C THR A 230 0.70 5.77 -6.23
N GLY A 231 -0.27 5.99 -5.33
CA GLY A 231 -0.94 7.28 -5.15
C GLY A 231 0.04 8.43 -4.90
N HIS A 232 0.92 8.28 -3.92
CA HIS A 232 1.96 9.27 -3.63
C HIS A 232 2.88 9.52 -4.83
N PHE A 233 3.27 8.48 -5.59
CA PHE A 233 4.07 8.67 -6.80
C PHE A 233 3.35 9.50 -7.86
N MET A 234 2.06 9.26 -8.07
CA MET A 234 1.26 10.03 -9.02
C MET A 234 1.17 11.51 -8.63
N GLU A 235 0.97 11.79 -7.34
CA GLU A 235 0.90 13.15 -6.83
C GLU A 235 2.27 13.86 -6.87
N ASP A 236 3.29 13.24 -6.29
CA ASP A 236 4.62 13.84 -6.08
C ASP A 236 5.43 13.93 -7.38
N VAL A 237 5.31 12.95 -8.28
CA VAL A 237 6.17 12.82 -9.48
C VAL A 237 5.41 13.12 -10.76
N ARG A 238 4.13 12.74 -10.86
CA ARG A 238 3.33 12.99 -12.07
C ARG A 238 2.44 14.23 -11.95
N HIS A 239 2.32 14.81 -10.75
CA HIS A 239 1.43 15.94 -10.47
C HIS A 239 -0.01 15.68 -10.94
N LYS A 240 -0.49 14.45 -10.72
CA LYS A 240 -1.82 13.97 -11.11
C LYS A 240 -2.41 13.12 -10.00
N LEU A 241 -3.73 13.15 -9.87
CA LEU A 241 -4.46 12.17 -9.06
C LEU A 241 -4.59 10.86 -9.83
N THR A 242 -4.73 9.73 -9.13
CA THR A 242 -4.88 8.41 -9.76
C THR A 242 -6.15 8.31 -10.61
N HIS A 243 -7.23 8.97 -10.17
CA HIS A 243 -8.49 9.04 -10.91
C HIS A 243 -8.33 9.78 -12.25
N ASP A 244 -7.56 10.89 -12.27
CA ASP A 244 -7.30 11.66 -13.49
C ASP A 244 -6.39 10.94 -14.50
N ALA A 245 -5.75 9.86 -14.05
CA ALA A 245 -4.85 9.02 -14.84
C ALA A 245 -5.46 7.67 -15.23
N ASP A 246 -6.77 7.48 -15.00
CA ASP A 246 -7.49 6.22 -15.28
C ASP A 246 -6.85 5.00 -14.61
N ILE A 247 -6.27 5.15 -13.40
CA ILE A 247 -5.69 4.05 -12.63
C ILE A 247 -6.80 3.35 -11.84
N THR A 248 -6.91 2.03 -12.03
CA THR A 248 -7.80 1.17 -11.25
C THR A 248 -7.02 0.12 -10.46
N PHE A 249 -7.15 0.13 -9.14
CA PHE A 249 -6.48 -0.84 -8.25
C PHE A 249 -7.32 -2.11 -8.04
N TYR A 250 -6.69 -3.27 -8.19
CA TYR A 250 -7.26 -4.57 -7.88
C TYR A 250 -6.36 -5.29 -6.88
N GLY A 251 -6.90 -5.66 -5.71
CA GLY A 251 -6.17 -6.35 -4.66
C GLY A 251 -6.82 -7.68 -4.30
N GLN A 252 -6.02 -8.72 -4.12
CA GLN A 252 -6.50 -9.98 -3.53
C GLN A 252 -5.73 -10.27 -2.24
N GLU A 253 -6.45 -10.63 -1.18
CA GLU A 253 -5.87 -10.94 0.12
C GLU A 253 -6.52 -12.19 0.70
N LYS A 254 -5.74 -13.05 1.34
CA LYS A 254 -6.22 -14.29 1.95
C LYS A 254 -6.76 -14.06 3.36
N ALA A 255 -6.13 -13.19 4.14
CA ALA A 255 -6.49 -12.92 5.52
C ALA A 255 -7.59 -11.84 5.63
N GLU A 256 -8.67 -12.17 6.31
CA GLU A 256 -9.83 -11.27 6.44
C GLU A 256 -9.47 -9.93 7.10
N VAL A 257 -8.63 -9.96 8.14
CA VAL A 257 -8.17 -8.73 8.84
C VAL A 257 -7.38 -7.83 7.89
N ASN A 258 -6.47 -8.40 7.09
CA ASN A 258 -5.67 -7.63 6.14
C ASN A 258 -6.54 -7.05 5.01
N SER A 259 -7.53 -7.79 4.53
CA SER A 259 -8.51 -7.28 3.56
C SER A 259 -9.32 -6.08 4.11
N LYS A 260 -9.66 -6.08 5.41
CA LYS A 260 -10.30 -4.92 6.05
C LYS A 260 -9.34 -3.73 6.12
N LEU A 261 -8.10 -3.97 6.57
CA LEU A 261 -7.05 -2.94 6.63
C LEU A 261 -6.75 -2.33 5.26
N ALA A 262 -6.67 -3.13 4.20
CA ALA A 262 -6.47 -2.63 2.84
C ALA A 262 -7.57 -1.65 2.41
N ARG A 263 -8.84 -1.99 2.64
CA ARG A 263 -9.97 -1.11 2.30
C ARG A 263 -9.97 0.18 3.11
N LEU A 264 -9.65 0.10 4.40
CA LEU A 264 -9.49 1.30 5.23
C LEU A 264 -8.32 2.15 4.74
N ASN A 265 -7.18 1.54 4.43
CA ASN A 265 -5.97 2.25 4.01
C ASN A 265 -6.17 2.97 2.67
N LEU A 266 -6.86 2.34 1.71
CA LEU A 266 -7.27 2.97 0.47
C LEU A 266 -8.17 4.19 0.74
N ALA A 267 -9.20 4.04 1.57
CA ALA A 267 -10.10 5.13 1.91
C ALA A 267 -9.41 6.30 2.64
N VAL A 268 -8.44 6.00 3.53
CA VAL A 268 -7.59 7.04 4.17
C VAL A 268 -6.86 7.85 3.11
N HIS A 269 -6.26 7.19 2.12
CA HIS A 269 -5.49 7.87 1.08
C HIS A 269 -6.36 8.40 -0.06
N GLY A 270 -7.70 8.31 0.04
CA GLY A 270 -8.61 8.75 -1.01
C GLY A 270 -8.45 7.98 -2.32
N LEU A 271 -7.99 6.73 -2.25
CA LEU A 271 -7.77 5.85 -3.38
C LEU A 271 -8.96 4.90 -3.57
N GLU A 272 -9.35 4.69 -4.81
CA GLU A 272 -10.39 3.72 -5.18
C GLU A 272 -9.75 2.40 -5.61
N GLY A 273 -10.25 1.28 -5.07
CA GLY A 273 -9.73 -0.03 -5.43
C GLY A 273 -10.65 -1.18 -5.00
N LYS A 274 -10.59 -2.27 -5.74
CA LYS A 274 -11.38 -3.48 -5.49
C LYS A 274 -10.54 -4.51 -4.75
N ILE A 275 -10.80 -4.68 -3.46
CA ILE A 275 -10.14 -5.68 -2.61
C ILE A 275 -11.06 -6.88 -2.43
N LEU A 276 -10.61 -8.07 -2.84
CA LEU A 276 -11.36 -9.32 -2.71
C LEU A 276 -10.62 -10.32 -1.80
N LEU A 277 -11.39 -11.03 -0.99
CA LEU A 277 -10.88 -12.11 -0.15
C LEU A 277 -10.70 -13.37 -1.00
N GLY A 278 -9.52 -14.00 -0.96
CA GLY A 278 -9.29 -15.26 -1.66
C GLY A 278 -7.86 -15.75 -1.58
N ASN A 279 -7.68 -17.07 -1.62
CA ASN A 279 -6.34 -17.65 -1.68
C ASN A 279 -5.84 -17.69 -3.12
N THR A 280 -4.91 -16.79 -3.45
CA THR A 280 -4.40 -16.62 -4.82
C THR A 280 -3.85 -17.88 -5.45
N PHE A 281 -3.31 -18.83 -4.68
CA PHE A 281 -2.86 -20.10 -5.26
C PHE A 281 -4.01 -20.88 -5.91
N TYR A 282 -5.22 -20.78 -5.37
CA TYR A 282 -6.38 -21.58 -5.79
C TYR A 282 -7.42 -20.78 -6.55
N GLU A 283 -7.46 -19.47 -6.34
CA GLU A 283 -8.53 -18.59 -6.81
C GLU A 283 -7.94 -17.37 -7.52
N ASP A 284 -8.50 -17.07 -8.68
CA ASP A 284 -8.24 -15.83 -9.42
C ASP A 284 -9.51 -14.97 -9.36
N GLN A 285 -9.68 -14.23 -8.25
CA GLN A 285 -10.95 -13.56 -7.94
C GLN A 285 -11.27 -12.45 -8.96
N HIS A 286 -10.24 -11.78 -9.48
CA HIS A 286 -10.39 -10.66 -10.42
C HIS A 286 -10.41 -11.08 -11.89
N GLN A 287 -9.93 -12.29 -12.21
CA GLN A 287 -9.91 -12.82 -13.59
C GLN A 287 -9.13 -11.93 -14.57
N LEU A 288 -7.99 -11.39 -14.13
CA LEU A 288 -7.20 -10.39 -14.87
C LEU A 288 -5.98 -10.97 -15.61
N VAL A 289 -5.92 -12.29 -15.83
CA VAL A 289 -4.80 -12.93 -16.53
C VAL A 289 -4.60 -12.32 -17.91
N GLY A 290 -3.39 -11.82 -18.20
CA GLY A 290 -3.05 -11.12 -19.44
C GLY A 290 -3.63 -9.71 -19.57
N GLY A 291 -4.25 -9.16 -18.53
CA GLY A 291 -5.00 -7.90 -18.58
C GLY A 291 -4.37 -6.71 -17.85
N CYS A 292 -3.35 -6.92 -17.03
CA CYS A 292 -2.81 -5.88 -16.16
C CYS A 292 -1.69 -5.07 -16.84
N ASP A 293 -1.75 -3.74 -16.70
CA ASP A 293 -0.66 -2.83 -17.10
C ASP A 293 0.47 -2.88 -16.08
N PHE A 294 0.12 -3.00 -14.79
CA PHE A 294 1.07 -3.09 -13.71
C PHE A 294 0.73 -4.21 -12.73
N VAL A 295 1.75 -4.96 -12.30
CA VAL A 295 1.62 -5.94 -11.22
C VAL A 295 2.69 -5.68 -10.18
N MET A 296 2.30 -5.54 -8.92
CA MET A 296 3.24 -5.27 -7.84
C MET A 296 2.83 -6.00 -6.57
N ALA A 297 3.79 -6.59 -5.86
CA ALA A 297 3.48 -7.42 -4.70
C ALA A 297 4.69 -7.71 -3.82
N ASN A 298 4.40 -8.06 -2.56
CA ASN A 298 5.31 -8.73 -1.65
C ASN A 298 4.59 -9.99 -1.13
N PRO A 299 4.63 -11.10 -1.89
CA PRO A 299 3.89 -12.29 -1.54
C PRO A 299 4.48 -13.00 -0.31
N PRO A 300 3.74 -13.90 0.35
CA PRO A 300 4.31 -14.77 1.37
C PRO A 300 5.41 -15.65 0.76
N PHE A 301 6.61 -15.59 1.35
CA PHE A 301 7.78 -16.34 0.88
C PHE A 301 7.77 -17.78 1.33
N ASN A 302 8.35 -18.67 0.51
CA ASN A 302 8.63 -20.06 0.83
C ASN A 302 7.41 -20.87 1.30
N VAL A 303 6.22 -20.52 0.80
CA VAL A 303 4.99 -21.25 1.15
C VAL A 303 5.08 -22.68 0.65
N ASP A 304 4.98 -23.65 1.55
CA ASP A 304 4.88 -25.06 1.21
C ASP A 304 3.42 -25.54 1.25
N GLY A 305 3.18 -26.79 0.85
CA GLY A 305 1.87 -27.42 1.03
C GLY A 305 0.78 -26.99 0.05
N VAL A 306 1.09 -26.16 -0.95
CA VAL A 306 0.13 -25.82 -2.02
C VAL A 306 -0.24 -27.08 -2.79
N GLN A 307 -1.52 -27.43 -2.82
CA GLN A 307 -1.97 -28.72 -3.36
C GLN A 307 -1.88 -28.74 -4.90
N VAL A 308 -1.06 -29.62 -5.46
CA VAL A 308 -0.87 -29.75 -6.92
C VAL A 308 -2.21 -30.03 -7.61
N ALA A 309 -3.04 -30.90 -7.03
CA ALA A 309 -4.35 -31.24 -7.59
C ALA A 309 -5.26 -30.02 -7.81
N LYS A 310 -5.13 -28.96 -7.01
CA LYS A 310 -5.95 -27.74 -7.11
C LYS A 310 -5.40 -26.73 -8.12
N ILE A 311 -4.12 -26.81 -8.47
CA ILE A 311 -3.45 -25.84 -9.36
C ILE A 311 -3.05 -26.44 -10.71
N LYS A 312 -3.20 -27.76 -10.90
CA LYS A 312 -2.80 -28.45 -12.13
C LYS A 312 -3.50 -27.91 -13.39
N SER A 313 -4.76 -27.46 -13.27
CA SER A 313 -5.53 -26.84 -14.36
C SER A 313 -5.01 -25.46 -14.77
N GLN A 314 -4.14 -24.85 -13.95
CA GLN A 314 -3.51 -23.56 -14.21
C GLN A 314 -2.23 -23.67 -15.03
N VAL A 315 -1.73 -24.89 -15.28
CA VAL A 315 -0.54 -25.13 -16.10
C VAL A 315 -0.89 -24.95 -17.57
N GLY A 316 -0.02 -24.25 -18.28
CA GLY A 316 -0.13 -24.01 -19.72
C GLY A 316 1.20 -23.74 -20.38
N THR A 317 1.15 -23.12 -21.55
CA THR A 317 2.30 -22.60 -22.30
C THR A 317 2.11 -21.12 -22.62
N LEU A 318 3.13 -20.48 -23.18
CA LEU A 318 3.06 -19.07 -23.58
C LEU A 318 2.14 -18.84 -24.79
N GLU A 319 1.83 -19.89 -25.56
CA GLU A 319 0.96 -19.85 -26.74
C GLU A 319 -0.54 -19.99 -26.42
N ASP A 320 -0.89 -20.30 -25.16
CA ASP A 320 -2.28 -20.50 -24.76
C ASP A 320 -3.12 -19.21 -24.89
N ASN A 321 -4.33 -19.36 -25.43
CA ASN A 321 -5.33 -18.29 -25.54
C ASN A 321 -6.72 -18.82 -25.10
N PRO A 322 -7.25 -18.41 -23.94
CA PRO A 322 -6.69 -17.41 -23.03
C PRO A 322 -5.43 -17.90 -22.29
N PRO A 323 -4.52 -16.99 -21.87
CA PRO A 323 -3.30 -17.36 -21.17
C PRO A 323 -3.59 -18.08 -19.85
N LYS A 324 -2.66 -18.95 -19.44
CA LYS A 324 -2.72 -19.69 -18.18
C LYS A 324 -1.85 -19.04 -17.10
N ARG A 325 -2.17 -19.28 -15.82
CA ARG A 325 -1.48 -18.66 -14.68
C ARG A 325 -0.08 -19.24 -14.43
N LEU A 326 0.16 -20.49 -14.84
CA LEU A 326 1.46 -21.18 -14.73
C LEU A 326 1.98 -21.58 -16.12
N PRO A 327 2.37 -20.60 -16.98
CA PRO A 327 2.75 -20.87 -18.36
C PRO A 327 4.12 -21.56 -18.52
N PHE A 328 4.88 -21.75 -17.44
CA PHE A 328 6.18 -22.43 -17.44
C PHE A 328 6.17 -23.74 -16.65
N GLY A 329 4.97 -24.21 -16.26
CA GLY A 329 4.78 -25.46 -15.54
C GLY A 329 4.86 -25.34 -14.01
N LEU A 330 4.82 -26.52 -13.37
CA LEU A 330 4.87 -26.64 -11.91
C LEU A 330 6.32 -26.57 -11.39
N PRO A 331 6.57 -25.90 -10.26
CA PRO A 331 7.85 -25.96 -9.57
C PRO A 331 8.05 -27.29 -8.84
N GLY A 332 9.12 -27.40 -8.05
CA GLY A 332 9.40 -28.62 -7.28
C GLY A 332 8.23 -29.06 -6.41
N THR A 333 7.95 -30.37 -6.42
CA THR A 333 6.89 -30.98 -5.61
C THR A 333 7.46 -31.76 -4.43
N ALA A 334 6.68 -31.88 -3.36
CA ALA A 334 6.94 -32.65 -2.16
C ALA A 334 5.75 -33.58 -1.85
N GLY A 335 6.04 -34.80 -1.40
CA GLY A 335 5.06 -35.82 -1.03
C GLY A 335 5.63 -37.24 -1.12
N LYS A 336 5.17 -38.16 -0.25
CA LYS A 336 5.59 -39.58 -0.31
C LYS A 336 4.73 -40.35 -1.31
N SER A 337 5.34 -40.94 -2.33
CA SER A 337 4.69 -41.83 -3.31
C SER A 337 4.23 -43.20 -2.76
N ARG A 338 3.99 -43.34 -1.44
CA ARG A 338 3.56 -44.61 -0.82
C ARG A 338 2.41 -44.41 0.15
N GLY A 339 1.20 -44.71 -0.31
CA GLY A 339 -0.05 -44.71 0.45
C GLY A 339 -1.24 -44.35 -0.45
N LYS A 340 -2.44 -44.82 -0.12
CA LYS A 340 -3.68 -44.52 -0.86
C LYS A 340 -4.12 -43.05 -0.79
N ASP A 341 -3.52 -42.26 0.11
CA ASP A 341 -3.86 -40.85 0.39
C ASP A 341 -2.68 -39.87 0.17
N ALA A 342 -1.74 -40.20 -0.73
CA ALA A 342 -0.60 -39.31 -1.03
C ALA A 342 -1.08 -38.04 -1.75
N THR A 343 -1.15 -36.92 -1.01
CA THR A 343 -1.40 -35.60 -1.60
C THR A 343 -0.08 -34.98 -2.04
N GLU A 344 0.12 -34.85 -3.35
CA GLU A 344 1.25 -34.12 -3.92
C GLU A 344 1.09 -32.62 -3.67
N THR A 345 2.14 -32.00 -3.14
CA THR A 345 2.14 -30.57 -2.80
C THR A 345 3.35 -29.88 -3.42
N ILE A 346 3.30 -28.57 -3.57
CA ILE A 346 4.46 -27.77 -3.93
C ILE A 346 5.38 -27.64 -2.72
N SER A 347 6.68 -27.85 -2.93
CA SER A 347 7.70 -27.76 -1.88
C SER A 347 8.04 -26.32 -1.51
N ASN A 348 7.93 -25.39 -2.48
CA ASN A 348 8.14 -23.97 -2.29
C ASN A 348 7.34 -23.15 -3.33
N GLY A 349 6.47 -22.27 -2.86
CA GLY A 349 5.55 -21.47 -3.67
C GLY A 349 6.17 -20.26 -4.36
N ASN A 350 7.47 -19.98 -4.19
CA ASN A 350 8.13 -18.80 -4.77
C ASN A 350 7.98 -18.76 -6.30
N SER A 351 8.23 -19.88 -6.98
CA SER A 351 8.10 -19.97 -8.44
C SER A 351 6.65 -19.99 -8.92
N LEU A 352 5.66 -20.23 -8.04
CA LEU A 352 4.26 -19.99 -8.38
C LEU A 352 4.01 -18.48 -8.48
N TRP A 353 4.41 -17.72 -7.45
CA TRP A 353 4.25 -16.26 -7.42
C TRP A 353 4.94 -15.56 -8.60
N ILE A 354 6.20 -15.91 -8.85
CA ILE A 354 7.00 -15.37 -9.97
C ILE A 354 6.27 -15.53 -11.31
N GLN A 355 5.61 -16.68 -11.52
CA GLN A 355 4.82 -16.96 -12.72
C GLN A 355 3.47 -16.22 -12.72
N TYR A 356 2.78 -16.16 -11.58
CA TYR A 356 1.53 -15.42 -11.45
C TYR A 356 1.73 -13.96 -11.82
N PHE A 357 2.76 -13.29 -11.28
CA PHE A 357 3.05 -11.89 -11.62
C PHE A 357 3.27 -11.70 -13.12
N TYR A 358 3.96 -12.63 -13.77
CA TYR A 358 4.20 -12.58 -15.21
C TYR A 358 2.93 -12.81 -16.04
N SER A 359 2.10 -13.79 -15.64
CA SER A 359 0.88 -14.18 -16.38
C SER A 359 -0.22 -13.13 -16.33
N TYR A 360 -0.27 -12.31 -15.28
CA TYR A 360 -1.24 -11.21 -15.19
C TYR A 360 -0.93 -10.04 -16.13
N LEU A 361 0.32 -9.84 -16.53
CA LEU A 361 0.70 -8.72 -17.39
C LEU A 361 0.15 -8.84 -18.81
N ASN A 362 -0.40 -7.75 -19.34
CA ASN A 362 -0.70 -7.58 -20.76
C ASN A 362 0.57 -7.43 -21.61
N ALA A 363 0.43 -7.16 -22.92
CA ALA A 363 1.57 -7.11 -23.85
C ALA A 363 2.59 -5.99 -23.56
N THR A 364 2.19 -4.92 -22.89
CA THR A 364 3.05 -3.77 -22.54
C THR A 364 3.31 -3.64 -21.04
N GLY A 365 2.78 -4.59 -20.25
CA GLY A 365 2.77 -4.46 -18.81
C GLY A 365 4.14 -4.59 -18.16
N ARG A 366 4.25 -3.99 -16.97
CA ARG A 366 5.43 -4.06 -16.10
C ARG A 366 5.08 -4.65 -14.75
N ALA A 367 5.99 -5.44 -14.18
CA ALA A 367 5.84 -5.92 -12.82
C ALA A 367 7.04 -5.55 -11.95
N GLY A 368 6.78 -5.35 -10.66
CA GLY A 368 7.83 -5.11 -9.67
C GLY A 368 7.44 -5.76 -8.35
N PHE A 369 8.22 -6.73 -7.90
CA PHE A 369 7.82 -7.53 -6.74
C PHE A 369 9.01 -7.99 -5.91
N VAL A 370 8.76 -8.26 -4.63
CA VAL A 370 9.76 -8.74 -3.69
C VAL A 370 9.76 -10.27 -3.66
N MET A 371 10.93 -10.88 -3.67
CA MET A 371 11.09 -12.32 -3.43
C MET A 371 12.19 -12.58 -2.41
N ALA A 372 12.09 -13.70 -1.68
CA ALA A 372 13.20 -14.21 -0.88
C ALA A 372 14.47 -14.33 -1.75
N ALA A 373 15.63 -14.01 -1.18
CA ALA A 373 16.90 -14.06 -1.92
C ALA A 373 17.14 -15.43 -2.58
N SER A 374 16.74 -16.51 -1.90
CA SER A 374 16.81 -17.91 -2.38
C SER A 374 15.99 -18.20 -3.63
N ALA A 375 15.04 -17.33 -4.01
CA ALA A 375 14.28 -17.52 -5.23
C ALA A 375 15.14 -17.33 -6.50
N SER A 376 16.19 -16.51 -6.42
CA SER A 376 17.08 -16.21 -7.55
C SER A 376 18.03 -17.36 -7.91
N ASP A 377 18.36 -18.24 -6.97
CA ASP A 377 19.33 -19.33 -7.12
C ASP A 377 18.76 -20.73 -6.88
N ALA A 378 17.45 -20.88 -6.61
CA ALA A 378 16.80 -22.17 -6.40
C ALA A 378 17.04 -23.17 -7.57
N GLY A 379 17.48 -24.39 -7.28
CA GLY A 379 17.82 -25.38 -8.31
C GLY A 379 16.63 -26.09 -8.96
N ASN A 380 16.91 -27.16 -9.72
CA ASN A 380 15.92 -28.10 -10.27
C ASN A 380 14.82 -27.42 -11.12
N LYS A 381 13.54 -27.77 -10.89
CA LYS A 381 12.41 -27.23 -11.65
C LYS A 381 12.29 -25.71 -11.55
N ASP A 382 12.66 -25.12 -10.42
CA ASP A 382 12.69 -23.67 -10.24
C ASP A 382 13.75 -23.01 -11.16
N ARG A 383 14.90 -23.65 -11.38
CA ARG A 383 15.89 -23.21 -12.38
C ARG A 383 15.30 -23.26 -13.78
N ASP A 384 14.60 -24.35 -14.13
CA ASP A 384 14.01 -24.51 -15.48
C ASP A 384 12.94 -23.44 -15.76
N ILE A 385 12.13 -23.08 -14.75
CA ILE A 385 11.15 -21.98 -14.83
C ILE A 385 11.86 -20.63 -15.00
N ARG A 386 12.89 -20.35 -14.19
CA ARG A 386 13.66 -19.10 -14.31
C ARG A 386 14.36 -18.98 -15.66
N GLN A 387 14.92 -20.07 -16.18
CA GLN A 387 15.54 -20.10 -17.50
C GLN A 387 14.52 -19.68 -18.57
N GLN A 388 13.35 -20.33 -18.61
CA GLN A 388 12.30 -19.98 -19.58
C GLN A 388 11.81 -18.54 -19.42
N LEU A 389 11.68 -18.03 -18.18
CA LEU A 389 11.34 -16.63 -17.93
C LEU A 389 12.39 -15.67 -18.49
N ILE A 390 13.68 -15.95 -18.30
CA ILE A 390 14.78 -15.14 -18.86
C ILE A 390 14.76 -15.19 -20.40
N GLU A 391 14.53 -16.37 -20.99
CA GLU A 391 14.44 -16.58 -22.44
C GLU A 391 13.27 -15.81 -23.09
N THR A 392 12.27 -15.36 -22.32
CA THR A 392 11.25 -14.43 -22.84
C THR A 392 11.81 -13.04 -23.19
N GLY A 393 12.97 -12.68 -22.64
CA GLY A 393 13.56 -11.35 -22.74
C GLY A 393 12.88 -10.28 -21.86
N HIS A 394 11.83 -10.62 -21.10
CA HIS A 394 11.04 -9.67 -20.33
C HIS A 394 11.55 -9.38 -18.92
N VAL A 395 12.48 -10.18 -18.38
CA VAL A 395 13.15 -9.86 -17.12
C VAL A 395 14.02 -8.61 -17.37
N ASP A 396 13.74 -7.50 -16.68
CA ASP A 396 14.33 -6.19 -16.97
C ASP A 396 15.46 -5.85 -15.99
N VAL A 397 15.13 -5.86 -14.70
CA VAL A 397 16.04 -5.47 -13.61
C VAL A 397 15.90 -6.48 -12.47
N MET A 398 17.02 -6.82 -11.83
CA MET A 398 17.04 -7.50 -10.54
C MET A 398 17.90 -6.72 -9.56
N MET A 399 17.38 -6.51 -8.34
CA MET A 399 18.07 -5.76 -7.30
C MET A 399 18.21 -6.61 -6.03
N SER A 400 19.45 -6.82 -5.59
CA SER A 400 19.74 -7.52 -4.34
C SER A 400 19.70 -6.55 -3.17
N ILE A 401 18.92 -6.88 -2.14
CA ILE A 401 18.70 -6.03 -0.96
C ILE A 401 19.28 -6.72 0.27
N GLY A 402 19.96 -5.93 1.11
CA GLY A 402 20.55 -6.39 2.35
C GLY A 402 19.49 -6.79 3.39
N PRO A 403 19.89 -7.40 4.51
CA PRO A 403 18.98 -7.69 5.61
C PRO A 403 18.50 -6.40 6.30
N LYS A 404 17.56 -6.56 7.24
CA LYS A 404 17.03 -5.50 8.16
C LYS A 404 16.11 -4.45 7.54
N PHE A 405 15.68 -4.62 6.29
CA PHE A 405 14.58 -3.80 5.75
C PHE A 405 13.23 -4.24 6.32
N PHE A 406 12.99 -5.54 6.43
CA PHE A 406 11.77 -6.07 7.03
C PHE A 406 11.77 -5.95 8.56
N TYR A 407 10.62 -5.57 9.11
CA TYR A 407 10.47 -5.30 10.54
C TYR A 407 10.47 -6.54 11.42
N THR A 408 9.83 -7.62 10.96
CA THR A 408 9.61 -8.84 11.76
C THR A 408 10.72 -9.87 11.60
N ARG A 409 11.50 -9.81 10.51
CA ARG A 409 12.56 -10.77 10.18
C ARG A 409 13.75 -10.05 9.54
N SER A 410 14.96 -10.35 10.01
CA SER A 410 16.19 -9.86 9.37
C SER A 410 16.63 -10.79 8.24
N LEU A 411 15.89 -10.77 7.13
CA LEU A 411 16.20 -11.56 5.92
C LEU A 411 16.57 -10.65 4.75
N PRO A 412 17.58 -11.02 3.92
CA PRO A 412 17.78 -10.37 2.64
C PRO A 412 16.69 -10.77 1.65
N CYS A 413 16.44 -9.91 0.67
CA CYS A 413 15.50 -10.16 -0.41
C CYS A 413 16.04 -9.70 -1.75
N THR A 414 15.28 -9.99 -2.79
CA THR A 414 15.54 -9.54 -4.16
C THR A 414 14.30 -8.83 -4.68
N LEU A 415 14.47 -7.67 -5.31
CA LEU A 415 13.42 -7.03 -6.09
C LEU A 415 13.58 -7.46 -7.53
N TRP A 416 12.49 -7.91 -8.13
CA TRP A 416 12.42 -8.41 -9.49
C TRP A 416 11.54 -7.49 -10.30
N PHE A 417 11.96 -7.22 -11.54
CA PHE A 417 11.24 -6.36 -12.43
C PHE A 417 11.04 -7.02 -13.79
N TYR A 418 9.79 -7.03 -14.25
CA TYR A 418 9.43 -7.41 -15.61
C TYR A 418 9.05 -6.17 -16.41
N ASP A 419 9.39 -6.17 -17.69
CA ASP A 419 8.95 -5.19 -18.67
C ASP A 419 8.70 -5.91 -20.01
N LYS A 420 7.43 -6.15 -20.34
CA LYS A 420 7.05 -6.76 -21.62
C LYS A 420 7.20 -5.80 -22.81
N SER A 421 7.40 -4.51 -22.53
CA SER A 421 7.64 -3.47 -23.53
C SER A 421 9.13 -3.19 -23.80
N LYS A 422 10.05 -4.08 -23.36
CA LYS A 422 11.49 -3.90 -23.56
C LYS A 422 11.83 -3.70 -25.05
N PRO A 423 12.57 -2.63 -25.40
CA PRO A 423 13.13 -2.45 -26.74
C PRO A 423 13.99 -3.63 -27.17
N LYS A 424 14.06 -3.89 -28.48
CA LYS A 424 14.76 -5.04 -29.05
C LYS A 424 16.22 -5.13 -28.61
N GLU A 425 16.87 -3.98 -28.46
CA GLU A 425 18.28 -3.85 -28.09
C GLU A 425 18.53 -4.27 -26.62
N ARG A 426 17.48 -4.29 -25.78
CA ARG A 426 17.56 -4.67 -24.36
C ARG A 426 16.98 -6.06 -24.06
N LEU A 427 16.40 -6.76 -25.05
CA LEU A 427 15.75 -8.06 -24.82
C LEU A 427 16.73 -9.11 -24.29
N ASP A 428 17.99 -9.11 -24.77
CA ASP A 428 19.05 -10.06 -24.36
C ASP A 428 19.81 -9.62 -23.09
N GLY A 429 19.31 -8.61 -22.37
CA GLY A 429 19.97 -8.03 -21.20
C GLY A 429 19.08 -8.00 -19.96
N VAL A 430 19.67 -8.27 -18.80
CA VAL A 430 19.07 -8.03 -17.47
C VAL A 430 20.02 -7.14 -16.67
N LEU A 431 19.53 -6.01 -16.15
CA LEU A 431 20.32 -5.16 -15.27
C LEU A 431 20.36 -5.75 -13.85
N MET A 432 21.55 -6.11 -13.39
CA MET A 432 21.77 -6.64 -12.03
C MET A 432 22.33 -5.52 -11.13
N ILE A 433 21.58 -5.15 -10.09
CA ILE A 433 21.97 -4.12 -9.11
C ILE A 433 22.24 -4.79 -7.75
N ASP A 434 23.43 -4.59 -7.19
CA ASP A 434 23.73 -4.98 -5.81
C ASP A 434 23.58 -3.79 -4.87
N ALA A 435 22.42 -3.70 -4.21
CA ALA A 435 22.11 -2.66 -3.24
C ALA A 435 22.27 -3.15 -1.78
N ARG A 436 22.94 -4.28 -1.54
CA ARG A 436 23.06 -4.86 -0.19
C ARG A 436 23.76 -3.95 0.82
N ASN A 437 24.65 -3.08 0.33
CA ASN A 437 25.41 -2.13 1.13
C ASN A 437 24.91 -0.68 0.97
N VAL A 438 23.75 -0.47 0.36
CA VAL A 438 23.11 0.85 0.22
C VAL A 438 21.97 0.89 1.22
N TYR A 439 22.12 1.64 2.30
CA TYR A 439 21.07 1.84 3.30
C TYR A 439 21.45 2.97 4.25
N THR A 440 20.45 3.44 5.00
CA THR A 440 20.64 4.25 6.20
C THR A 440 20.18 3.43 7.41
N VAL A 441 21.00 3.42 8.45
CA VAL A 441 20.69 2.73 9.71
C VAL A 441 19.74 3.60 10.53
N VAL A 442 18.50 3.14 10.71
CA VAL A 442 17.52 3.80 11.60
C VAL A 442 17.65 3.27 13.01
N SER A 443 17.92 1.96 13.15
CA SER A 443 18.21 1.33 14.44
C SER A 443 19.09 0.10 14.24
N ALA A 444 19.55 -0.52 15.33
CA ALA A 444 20.33 -1.76 15.28
C ALA A 444 19.65 -2.89 14.48
N ARG A 445 18.31 -2.84 14.34
CA ARG A 445 17.47 -3.85 13.67
C ARG A 445 16.78 -3.35 12.40
N SER A 446 16.93 -2.08 12.01
CA SER A 446 16.17 -1.50 10.90
C SER A 446 17.02 -0.63 9.99
N HIS A 447 16.91 -0.92 8.69
CA HIS A 447 17.48 -0.16 7.59
C HIS A 447 16.37 0.43 6.74
N VAL A 448 16.65 1.58 6.14
CA VAL A 448 15.77 2.25 5.17
C VAL A 448 16.59 2.77 3.99
N PHE A 449 15.91 3.06 2.88
CA PHE A 449 16.44 3.94 1.85
C PHE A 449 16.01 5.38 2.12
N THR A 450 16.96 6.32 2.06
CA THR A 450 16.64 7.76 1.98
C THR A 450 16.15 8.15 0.59
N GLU A 451 15.57 9.35 0.43
CA GLU A 451 15.23 9.89 -0.90
C GLU A 451 16.41 9.91 -1.85
N GLU A 452 17.57 10.30 -1.35
CA GLU A 452 18.80 10.35 -2.14
C GLU A 452 19.19 8.94 -2.60
N GLN A 453 19.18 7.95 -1.70
CA GLN A 453 19.49 6.56 -2.04
C GLN A 453 18.50 5.97 -3.04
N LEU A 454 17.19 6.23 -2.88
CA LEU A 454 16.16 5.84 -3.85
C LEU A 454 16.40 6.48 -5.21
N SER A 455 16.71 7.77 -5.24
CA SER A 455 16.94 8.52 -6.48
C SER A 455 18.19 8.04 -7.22
N ASN A 456 19.28 7.81 -6.49
CA ASN A 456 20.52 7.28 -7.05
C ASN A 456 20.35 5.86 -7.60
N LEU A 457 19.65 4.98 -6.88
CA LEU A 457 19.34 3.63 -7.37
C LEU A 457 18.44 3.69 -8.62
N SER A 458 17.45 4.58 -8.64
CA SER A 458 16.55 4.77 -9.79
C SER A 458 17.31 5.30 -11.02
N ALA A 459 18.27 6.20 -10.81
CA ALA A 459 19.11 6.76 -11.87
C ALA A 459 19.92 5.69 -12.62
N ILE A 460 20.39 4.65 -11.94
CA ILE A 460 21.07 3.51 -12.60
C ILE A 460 20.10 2.85 -13.60
N THR A 461 18.84 2.64 -13.20
CA THR A 461 17.80 2.09 -14.08
C THR A 461 17.46 3.04 -15.23
N TRP A 462 17.37 4.35 -14.98
CA TRP A 462 17.14 5.35 -16.03
C TRP A 462 18.24 5.33 -17.08
N LEU A 463 19.51 5.33 -16.66
CA LEU A 463 20.67 5.26 -17.55
C LEU A 463 20.66 3.96 -18.36
N TYR A 464 20.37 2.82 -17.73
CA TYR A 464 20.21 1.54 -18.41
C TYR A 464 19.08 1.56 -19.47
N ARG A 465 18.00 2.31 -19.19
CA ARG A 465 16.87 2.52 -20.12
C ARG A 465 17.11 3.64 -21.14
N GLY A 466 18.29 4.27 -21.17
CA GLY A 466 18.62 5.36 -22.09
C GLY A 466 18.00 6.72 -21.71
N GLN A 467 17.47 6.86 -20.49
CA GLN A 467 16.81 8.07 -19.99
C GLN A 467 17.83 9.05 -19.38
N SER A 468 18.89 9.41 -20.13
CA SER A 468 19.99 10.24 -19.62
C SER A 468 19.57 11.64 -19.19
N GLU A 469 18.52 12.20 -19.79
CA GLU A 469 17.99 13.52 -19.43
C GLU A 469 17.53 13.59 -17.97
N ARG A 470 16.83 12.55 -17.48
CA ARG A 470 16.37 12.45 -16.08
C ARG A 470 17.54 12.42 -15.10
N PHE A 471 18.64 11.75 -15.49
CA PHE A 471 19.84 11.73 -14.67
C PHE A 471 20.49 13.12 -14.59
N VAL A 472 20.54 13.86 -15.70
CA VAL A 472 21.06 15.24 -15.73
C VAL A 472 20.20 16.18 -14.88
N GLU A 473 18.88 16.02 -14.94
CA GLU A 473 17.94 16.78 -14.09
C GLU A 473 18.17 16.49 -12.60
N LEU A 474 18.31 15.21 -12.22
CA LEU A 474 18.63 14.82 -10.84
C LEU A 474 19.95 15.43 -10.36
N LEU A 475 20.99 15.42 -11.21
CA LEU A 475 22.24 16.09 -10.88
C LEU A 475 21.99 17.59 -10.63
N GLY A 476 21.24 18.26 -11.49
CA GLY A 476 20.85 19.66 -11.33
C GLY A 476 20.22 19.95 -9.96
N HIS A 477 19.30 19.10 -9.50
CA HIS A 477 18.72 19.21 -8.16
C HIS A 477 19.77 19.09 -7.05
N TYR A 478 20.73 18.17 -7.17
CA TYR A 478 21.84 18.07 -6.21
C TYR A 478 22.74 19.31 -6.23
N GLN A 479 23.03 19.86 -7.41
CA GLN A 479 23.85 21.08 -7.52
C GLN A 479 23.16 22.27 -6.84
N GLN A 480 21.84 22.40 -7.02
CA GLN A 480 21.04 23.45 -6.40
C GLN A 480 21.00 23.27 -4.87
N ALA A 481 20.70 22.06 -4.38
CA ALA A 481 20.66 21.77 -2.95
C ALA A 481 22.02 21.99 -2.25
N ALA A 482 23.12 21.69 -2.94
CA ALA A 482 24.47 21.89 -2.43
C ALA A 482 25.01 23.33 -2.63
N GLY A 483 24.21 24.24 -3.20
CA GLY A 483 24.62 25.63 -3.43
C GLY A 483 25.71 25.82 -4.49
N TRP A 484 25.95 24.82 -5.35
CA TRP A 484 27.02 24.84 -6.37
C TRP A 484 26.84 25.94 -7.42
N ALA A 485 25.63 26.47 -7.57
CA ALA A 485 25.33 27.62 -8.43
C ALA A 485 26.10 28.92 -8.04
N SER A 486 26.75 28.95 -6.87
CA SER A 486 27.62 30.07 -6.45
C SER A 486 29.10 29.92 -6.83
N ALA A 487 29.54 28.75 -7.34
CA ALA A 487 30.96 28.45 -7.54
C ALA A 487 31.44 28.56 -9.01
N THR A 488 30.56 28.79 -9.98
CA THR A 488 30.90 28.76 -11.42
C THR A 488 31.03 30.13 -12.10
N VAL A 489 30.93 31.25 -11.38
CA VAL A 489 31.08 32.61 -11.94
C VAL A 489 32.44 33.28 -11.61
N ALA A 490 33.39 32.57 -10.96
CA ALA A 490 34.65 33.16 -10.54
C ALA A 490 35.91 32.69 -11.32
N ARG A 491 35.76 32.22 -12.56
CA ARG A 491 36.91 31.96 -13.46
C ARG A 491 36.59 32.31 -14.91
N ALA A 492 36.40 33.60 -15.14
CA ALA A 492 36.66 34.23 -16.42
C ALA A 492 37.02 35.69 -16.10
N ASP A 493 38.31 35.92 -15.86
CA ASP A 493 39.04 37.17 -16.09
C ASP A 493 40.53 36.82 -16.25
#